data_AF-A0A1H7YN81-F1
#
_entry.id   AF-A0A1H7YN81-F1
#
_cell.length_a   1.000
_cell.length_b   1.000
_cell.length_c   1.000
_cell.angle_alpha   90.00
_cell.angle_beta   90.00
_cell.angle_gamma   90.00
#
_symmetry.space_group_name_H-M   'P 1'
#
loop_
_entity.id
_entity.type
_entity.pdbx_description
1 polymer ?
#
loop_
_entity_poly.entity_id
_entity_poly.type
_entity_poly.pdbx_seq_one_letter_code
_entity_poly.pdbx_strand_id
1 'polypeptide(L)'
;MADTTDTSELKAYIQKKFCESVGMPSEAVFGPDLTLAEIIARSEKMTNSVDLMESFARTANALRKDHDIRIRLPALALDAPISKVLELLMEEIARQQGRTA
;
A
#
# COMPACT_ATOMS: atom_id res chain seq x y z
N MET A 1 -15.42 21.82 -5.32
CA MET A 1 -14.44 21.01 -6.08
C MET A 1 -13.16 20.98 -5.25
N ALA A 2 -13.05 20.11 -4.23
CA ALA A 2 -11.95 20.16 -3.27
C ALA A 2 -11.53 18.78 -2.72
N ASP A 3 -11.86 17.68 -3.41
CA ASP A 3 -11.74 16.33 -2.82
C ASP A 3 -10.78 15.38 -3.59
N THR A 4 -10.49 15.67 -4.86
CA THR A 4 -9.69 14.75 -5.70
C THR A 4 -8.18 14.84 -5.43
N THR A 5 -7.69 15.98 -4.93
CA THR A 5 -6.26 16.21 -4.70
C THR A 5 -5.74 15.35 -3.54
N ASP A 6 -6.50 15.28 -2.43
CA ASP A 6 -6.11 14.52 -1.23
C ASP A 6 -5.96 13.02 -1.52
N THR A 7 -6.90 12.45 -2.28
CA THR A 7 -6.88 11.02 -2.65
C THR A 7 -5.70 10.68 -3.56
N SER A 8 -5.37 11.55 -4.52
CA SER A 8 -4.26 11.31 -5.46
C SER A 8 -2.90 11.44 -4.78
N GLU A 9 -2.74 12.46 -3.93
CA GLU A 9 -1.53 12.67 -3.13
C GLU A 9 -1.31 11.52 -2.14
N LEU A 10 -2.39 11.05 -1.49
CA LEU A 10 -2.31 9.93 -0.57
C LEU A 10 -1.96 8.62 -1.28
N LYS A 11 -2.54 8.38 -2.46
CA LYS A 11 -2.17 7.23 -3.29
C LYS A 11 -0.68 7.25 -3.64
N ALA A 12 -0.16 8.39 -4.09
CA ALA A 12 1.26 8.55 -4.40
C ALA A 12 2.15 8.34 -3.16
N TYR A 13 1.72 8.84 -2.00
CA TYR A 13 2.41 8.63 -0.73
C TYR A 13 2.48 7.14 -0.36
N ILE A 14 1.37 6.40 -0.46
CA ILE A 14 1.31 4.96 -0.15
C ILE A 14 2.21 4.17 -1.10
N GLN A 15 2.13 4.45 -2.40
CA GLN A 15 2.97 3.81 -3.41
C GLN A 15 4.45 4.03 -3.09
N LYS A 16 4.83 5.28 -2.78
CA LYS A 16 6.21 5.61 -2.40
C LYS A 16 6.65 4.85 -1.15
N LYS A 17 5.86 4.85 -0.08
CA LYS A 17 6.20 4.16 1.19
C LYS A 17 6.30 2.65 1.04
N PHE A 18 5.42 2.07 0.25
CA PHE A 18 5.45 0.65 -0.06
C PHE A 18 6.71 0.30 -0.87
N CYS A 19 7.00 1.05 -1.94
CA CYS A 19 8.22 0.91 -2.74
C CYS A 19 9.51 1.04 -1.92
N GLU A 20 9.57 2.01 -1.00
CA GLU A 20 10.70 2.18 -0.07
C GLU A 20 10.90 0.93 0.81
N SER A 21 9.80 0.35 1.29
CA SER A 21 9.79 -0.82 2.17
C SER A 21 10.21 -2.09 1.41
N VAL A 22 9.65 -2.31 0.22
CA VAL A 22 9.96 -3.48 -0.61
C VAL A 22 11.27 -3.31 -1.40
N GLY A 23 11.86 -2.12 -1.42
CA GLY A 23 13.12 -1.86 -2.11
C GLY A 23 13.05 -1.96 -3.63
N MET A 24 11.87 -1.75 -4.23
CA MET A 24 11.67 -1.80 -5.68
C MET A 24 11.13 -0.46 -6.20
N PRO A 25 11.50 -0.03 -7.41
CA PRO A 25 10.97 1.18 -8.01
C PRO A 25 9.49 1.02 -8.37
N SER A 26 8.73 2.11 -8.30
CA SER A 26 7.29 2.12 -8.56
C SER A 26 6.95 1.62 -9.96
N GLU A 27 7.73 1.97 -10.98
CA GLU A 27 7.54 1.49 -12.35
C GLU A 27 7.67 -0.04 -12.47
N ALA A 28 8.55 -0.67 -11.69
CA ALA A 28 8.73 -2.13 -11.72
C ALA A 28 7.63 -2.87 -10.95
N VAL A 29 7.01 -2.22 -9.96
CA VAL A 29 5.94 -2.81 -9.14
C VAL A 29 4.57 -2.58 -9.79
N PHE A 30 4.24 -1.31 -10.05
CA PHE A 30 2.92 -0.88 -10.51
C PHE A 30 2.78 -0.84 -12.03
N GLY A 31 3.88 -0.74 -12.78
CA GLY A 31 3.86 -0.75 -14.25
C GLY A 31 3.35 -2.08 -14.83
N PRO A 32 3.97 -3.22 -14.49
CA PRO A 32 3.50 -4.55 -14.91
C PRO A 32 2.39 -5.13 -14.03
N ASP A 33 1.93 -4.39 -13.00
CA ASP A 33 0.92 -4.81 -12.04
C ASP A 33 1.22 -6.15 -11.36
N LEU A 34 2.39 -6.25 -10.71
CA LEU A 34 2.85 -7.49 -10.11
C LEU A 34 1.93 -8.00 -9.01
N THR A 35 1.88 -9.32 -8.86
CA THR A 35 1.30 -9.94 -7.67
C THR A 35 2.21 -9.77 -6.46
N LEU A 36 1.65 -9.89 -5.26
CA LEU A 36 2.43 -9.87 -4.02
C LEU A 36 3.50 -10.97 -3.99
N ALA A 37 3.20 -12.15 -4.53
CA ALA A 37 4.16 -13.24 -4.69
C ALA A 37 5.31 -12.86 -5.63
N GLU A 38 5.02 -12.20 -6.75
CA GLU A 38 6.05 -11.73 -7.68
C GLU A 38 6.91 -10.62 -7.08
N ILE A 39 6.32 -9.72 -6.27
CA ILE A 39 7.08 -8.70 -5.55
C ILE A 39 8.06 -9.35 -4.58
N ILE A 40 7.63 -10.36 -3.81
CA ILE A 40 8.54 -11.10 -2.92
C ILE A 40 9.67 -11.76 -3.73
N ALA A 41 9.35 -12.38 -4.87
CA ALA A 41 10.34 -13.07 -5.68
C ALA A 41 11.35 -12.13 -6.38
N ARG A 42 10.95 -10.88 -6.66
CA ARG A 42 11.78 -9.89 -7.37
C ARG A 42 12.46 -8.88 -6.46
N SER A 43 12.01 -8.74 -5.22
CA SER A 43 12.58 -7.81 -4.25
C SER A 43 13.84 -8.38 -3.62
N GLU A 44 14.91 -7.57 -3.60
CA GLU A 44 16.14 -7.90 -2.86
C GLU A 44 15.99 -7.72 -1.34
N LYS A 45 14.90 -7.11 -0.89
CA LYS A 45 14.60 -6.85 0.53
C LYS A 45 13.55 -7.79 1.12
N MET A 46 12.96 -8.68 0.31
CA MET A 46 11.95 -9.62 0.78
C MET A 46 12.41 -11.05 0.56
N THR A 47 12.30 -11.86 1.61
CA THR A 47 12.62 -13.28 1.55
C THR A 47 11.34 -14.12 1.58
N ASN A 48 10.29 -13.61 2.22
CA ASN A 48 9.06 -14.35 2.43
C ASN A 48 7.85 -13.40 2.63
N SER A 49 6.67 -14.00 2.85
CA SER A 49 5.42 -13.27 3.08
C SER A 49 5.35 -12.49 4.40
N VAL A 50 6.20 -12.81 5.38
CA VAL A 50 6.31 -12.05 6.64
C VAL A 50 6.95 -10.69 6.38
N ASP A 51 8.02 -10.62 5.57
CA ASP A 51 8.66 -9.35 5.19
C ASP A 51 7.67 -8.42 4.46
N LEU A 52 6.82 -9.02 3.62
CA LEU A 52 5.73 -8.33 2.95
C LEU A 52 4.71 -7.76 3.96
N MET A 53 4.28 -8.58 4.92
CA MET A 53 3.37 -8.14 5.99
C MET A 53 3.98 -7.01 6.83
N GLU A 54 5.27 -7.09 7.16
CA GLU A 54 6.00 -6.04 7.87
C GLU A 54 6.07 -4.74 7.05
N SER A 55 6.28 -4.84 5.74
CA SER A 55 6.31 -3.68 4.84
C SER A 55 4.95 -2.97 4.79
N PHE A 56 3.86 -3.74 4.74
CA PHE A 56 2.52 -3.20 4.86
C PHE A 56 2.26 -2.58 6.25
N ALA A 57 2.70 -3.22 7.33
CA ALA A 57 2.57 -2.69 8.68
C ALA A 57 3.36 -1.38 8.86
N ARG A 58 4.55 -1.26 8.27
CA ARG A 58 5.34 -0.02 8.26
C ARG A 58 4.62 1.08 7.50
N THR A 59 4.02 0.75 6.36
CA THR A 59 3.22 1.69 5.56
C THR A 59 1.99 2.17 6.34
N ALA A 60 1.27 1.26 7.01
CA ALA A 60 0.14 1.58 7.89
C ALA A 60 0.54 2.48 9.06
N ASN A 61 1.68 2.20 9.70
CA ASN A 61 2.20 3.03 10.77
C ASN A 61 2.61 4.42 10.29
N ALA A 62 3.17 4.54 9.08
CA ALA A 62 3.52 5.82 8.48
C ALA A 62 2.26 6.66 8.20
N LEU A 63 1.23 6.05 7.61
CA LEU A 63 -0.08 6.69 7.42
C LEU A 63 -0.69 7.20 8.72
N ARG A 64 -0.64 6.38 9.78
CA ARG A 64 -1.12 6.80 11.10
C ARG A 64 -0.32 7.98 11.66
N LYS A 65 1.00 8.00 11.45
CA LYS A 65 1.87 9.05 12.00
C LYS A 65 1.75 10.37 11.24
N ASP A 66 1.71 10.29 9.92
CA ASP A 66 1.81 11.47 9.05
C ASP A 66 0.43 12.03 8.66
N HIS A 67 -0.62 11.20 8.67
CA HIS A 67 -1.98 11.60 8.26
C HIS A 67 -3.07 11.32 9.33
N ASP A 68 -2.71 10.79 10.50
CA ASP A 68 -3.66 10.30 11.54
C ASP A 68 -4.62 9.19 11.06
N ILE A 69 -4.33 8.56 9.92
CA ILE A 69 -5.20 7.54 9.32
C ILE A 69 -4.86 6.16 9.89
N ARG A 70 -5.84 5.52 10.52
CA ARG A 70 -5.72 4.13 11.01
C ARG A 70 -6.29 3.15 10.00
N ILE A 71 -5.44 2.53 9.21
CA ILE A 71 -5.85 1.45 8.32
C ILE A 71 -5.80 0.10 9.03
N ARG A 72 -6.81 -0.74 8.79
CA ARG A 72 -6.72 -2.18 9.06
C ARG A 72 -6.33 -2.85 7.76
N LEU A 73 -5.22 -3.59 7.78
CA LEU A 73 -4.82 -4.33 6.59
C LEU A 73 -5.87 -5.42 6.33
N PRO A 74 -6.50 -5.42 5.14
CA PRO A 74 -7.40 -6.51 4.77
C PRO A 74 -6.59 -7.80 4.60
N ALA A 75 -7.29 -8.94 4.62
CA ALA A 75 -6.67 -10.20 4.23
C ALA A 75 -6.32 -10.12 2.74
N LEU A 76 -5.02 -10.16 2.42
CA LEU A 76 -4.51 -10.11 1.06
C LEU A 76 -4.03 -11.50 0.65
N ALA A 77 -4.46 -11.96 -0.53
CA ALA A 77 -3.92 -13.16 -1.14
C ALA A 77 -2.58 -12.84 -1.83
N LEU A 78 -1.61 -13.75 -1.78
CA LEU A 78 -0.31 -13.53 -2.43
C LEU A 78 -0.41 -13.44 -3.96
N ASP A 79 -1.45 -14.04 -4.54
CA ASP A 79 -1.79 -13.96 -5.97
C ASP A 79 -2.48 -12.63 -6.35
N ALA A 80 -2.87 -11.81 -5.36
CA ALA A 80 -3.52 -10.54 -5.64
C ALA A 80 -2.55 -9.56 -6.33
N PRO A 81 -2.96 -8.91 -7.43
CA PRO A 81 -2.17 -7.87 -8.07
C PRO A 81 -2.09 -6.62 -7.19
N ILE A 82 -0.97 -5.91 -7.26
CA ILE A 82 -0.71 -4.75 -6.42
C ILE A 82 -1.67 -3.60 -6.68
N SER A 83 -2.18 -3.44 -7.91
CA SER A 83 -3.26 -2.50 -8.23
C SER A 83 -4.48 -2.75 -7.36
N LYS A 84 -4.90 -4.01 -7.25
CA LYS A 84 -6.06 -4.40 -6.46
C LYS A 84 -5.83 -4.20 -4.96
N VAL A 85 -4.63 -4.48 -4.49
CA VAL A 85 -4.24 -4.22 -3.10
C VAL A 85 -4.33 -2.72 -2.79
N LEU A 86 -3.85 -1.87 -3.69
CA LEU A 86 -3.90 -0.42 -3.53
C LEU A 86 -5.34 0.09 -3.54
N GLU A 87 -6.20 -0.43 -4.43
CA GLU A 87 -7.63 -0.12 -4.41
C GLU A 87 -8.27 -0.45 -3.05
N LEU A 88 -8.05 -1.67 -2.53
CA LEU A 88 -8.59 -2.09 -1.23
C LEU A 88 -8.10 -1.20 -0.08
N LEU A 89 -6.82 -0.78 -0.12
CA LEU A 89 -6.26 0.14 0.85
C LEU A 89 -6.94 1.51 0.78
N MET A 90 -7.13 2.06 -0.42
CA MET A 90 -7.81 3.34 -0.60
C MET A 90 -9.28 3.27 -0.17
N GLU A 91 -9.97 2.17 -0.44
CA GLU A 91 -11.34 1.93 0.04
C GLU A 91 -11.41 1.89 1.58
N GLU A 92 -10.48 1.21 2.24
CA GLU A 92 -10.42 1.19 3.71
C GLU A 92 -10.12 2.59 4.26
N ILE A 93 -9.20 3.33 3.66
CA ILE A 93 -8.91 4.71 4.07
C ILE A 93 -10.16 5.60 3.96
N ALA A 94 -10.85 5.55 2.81
CA ALA A 94 -12.07 6.32 2.60
C ALA A 94 -13.15 5.96 3.62
N ARG A 95 -13.28 4.66 3.98
CA ARG A 95 -14.18 4.21 5.04
C ARG A 95 -13.81 4.76 6.41
N GLN A 96 -12.51 4.85 6.73
CA GLN A 96 -12.05 5.39 8.01
C GLN A 96 -12.27 6.91 8.08
N GLN A 97 -11.93 7.65 7.02
CA GLN A 97 -12.15 9.10 6.96
C GLN A 97 -13.65 9.43 7.04
N GLY A 98 -14.51 8.71 6.32
CA GLY A 98 -15.97 8.88 6.40
C GLY A 98 -16.61 8.46 7.74
N ARG A 99 -15.91 7.70 8.58
CA ARG A 99 -16.35 7.35 9.94
C ARG A 99 -16.05 8.43 10.99
N THR A 100 -15.31 9.45 10.59
CA THR A 100 -14.89 10.57 11.44
C THR A 100 -15.77 11.82 11.27
N ALA A 101 -16.86 11.71 10.50
CA ALA A 101 -17.88 12.74 10.32
C ALA A 101 -19.10 12.52 11.22
#